data_AF-A0AAD1YC14-F1
#
_entry.id   AF-A0AAD1YC14-F1
#
_cell.length_a   1.000
_cell.length_b   1.000
_cell.length_c   1.000
_cell.angle_alpha   90.00
_cell.angle_beta   90.00
_cell.angle_gamma   90.00
#
_symmetry.space_group_name_H-M   'P 1'
#
loop_
_entity.id
_entity.type
_entity.pdbx_description
1 polymer ?
#
loop_
_entity_poly.entity_id
_entity_poly.type
_entity_poly.pdbx_seq_one_letter_code
_entity_poly.pdbx_strand_id
1 'polypeptide(L)'
;MMYETMSREDIEVVRDTFSKQANGKAWKNSFGEMAKKTVLRRLCKHIQLDFDSIEQQKAWEDGSDMEFTNNNVENIVNEKSELEKELEENGAIEADFEEVKENGDN
;
A
#
# COMPACT_ATOMS: atom_id res chain seq x y z
N MET A 1 -19.31 -17.32 9.57
CA MET A 1 -18.26 -16.63 8.79
C MET A 1 -17.18 -16.24 9.78
N MET A 2 -15.97 -16.81 9.68
CA MET A 2 -14.86 -16.34 10.51
C MET A 2 -14.41 -15.00 9.93
N TYR A 3 -14.65 -13.92 10.65
CA TYR A 3 -14.12 -12.61 10.28
C TYR A 3 -12.74 -12.49 10.94
N GLU A 4 -11.73 -12.25 10.13
CA GLU A 4 -10.41 -11.94 10.66
C GLU A 4 -10.48 -10.57 11.36
N THR A 5 -10.33 -10.59 12.68
CA THR A 5 -10.36 -9.39 13.51
C THR A 5 -8.94 -9.02 13.92
N MET A 6 -8.61 -7.74 13.80
CA MET A 6 -7.36 -7.18 14.33
C MET A 6 -7.68 -6.37 15.58
N SER A 7 -6.98 -6.65 16.67
CA SER A 7 -7.14 -5.89 17.91
C SER A 7 -6.46 -4.52 17.80
N ARG A 8 -6.73 -3.62 18.76
CA ARG A 8 -6.07 -2.31 18.79
C ARG A 8 -4.57 -2.48 19.01
N GLU A 9 -4.20 -3.42 19.85
CA GLU A 9 -2.82 -3.76 20.19
C GLU A 9 -2.07 -4.23 18.93
N ASP A 10 -2.70 -5.07 18.10
CA ASP A 10 -2.11 -5.50 16.82
C ASP A 10 -1.87 -4.32 15.88
N ILE A 11 -2.79 -3.34 15.84
CA ILE A 11 -2.64 -2.13 15.01
C ILE A 11 -1.48 -1.28 15.51
N GLU A 12 -1.33 -1.15 16.83
CA GLU A 12 -0.23 -0.40 17.44
C GLU A 12 1.12 -1.09 17.18
N VAL A 13 1.19 -2.42 17.25
CA VAL A 13 2.37 -3.19 16.85
C VAL A 13 2.71 -2.96 15.37
N VAL A 14 1.71 -2.99 14.48
CA VAL A 14 1.93 -2.75 13.04
C VAL A 14 2.40 -1.32 12.80
N ARG A 15 1.81 -0.33 13.48
CA ARG A 15 2.26 1.06 13.43
C ARG A 15 3.73 1.16 13.84
N ASP A 16 4.10 0.60 14.98
CA ASP A 16 5.44 0.79 15.54
C ASP A 16 6.51 -0.02 14.79
N THR A 17 6.15 -1.15 14.20
CA THR A 17 7.08 -2.03 13.47
C THR A 17 7.30 -1.58 12.02
N PHE A 18 6.24 -1.16 11.32
CA PHE A 18 6.28 -0.93 9.87
C PHE A 18 6.09 0.53 9.46
N SER A 19 5.59 1.41 10.35
CA SER A 19 5.42 2.81 9.99
C SER A 19 6.72 3.59 10.17
N LYS A 20 7.21 4.19 9.07
CA LYS A 20 8.34 5.13 9.10
C LYS A 20 8.10 6.35 10.00
N GLN A 21 6.83 6.71 10.23
CA GLN A 21 6.43 7.85 11.05
C GLN A 21 5.34 7.43 12.04
N ALA A 22 5.60 6.42 12.88
CA ALA A 22 4.65 5.95 13.89
C ALA A 22 4.07 7.08 14.77
N ASN A 23 4.89 8.10 15.07
CA ASN A 23 4.50 9.28 15.87
C ASN A 23 4.09 10.50 15.02
N GLY A 24 3.88 10.31 13.72
CA GLY A 24 3.54 11.35 12.75
C GLY A 24 2.14 11.93 12.93
N LYS A 25 1.89 13.06 12.25
CA LYS A 25 0.60 13.78 12.30
C LYS A 25 -0.57 12.89 11.87
N ALA A 26 -0.38 12.00 10.89
CA ALA A 26 -1.42 11.10 10.40
C ALA A 26 -1.94 10.15 11.50
N TRP A 27 -1.05 9.52 12.27
CA TRP A 27 -1.44 8.63 13.36
C TRP A 27 -2.02 9.38 14.57
N LYS A 28 -1.53 10.59 14.85
CA LYS A 28 -2.03 11.42 15.96
C LYS A 28 -3.40 12.03 15.69
N ASN A 29 -3.61 12.55 14.49
CA ASN A 29 -4.84 13.28 14.13
C ASN A 29 -5.91 12.36 13.54
N SER A 30 -5.51 11.25 12.90
CA SER A 30 -6.41 10.37 12.13
C SER A 30 -6.16 8.88 12.42
N PHE A 31 -6.01 8.53 13.70
CA PHE A 31 -5.77 7.14 14.12
C PHE A 31 -6.81 6.16 13.55
N GLY A 32 -8.10 6.50 13.59
CA GLY A 32 -9.17 5.63 13.12
C GLY A 32 -9.08 5.28 11.63
N GLU A 33 -8.73 6.25 10.79
CA GLU A 33 -8.58 6.02 9.34
C GLU A 33 -7.31 5.21 9.04
N MET A 34 -6.22 5.46 9.78
CA MET A 34 -5.01 4.66 9.67
C MET A 34 -5.19 3.21 10.14
N ALA A 35 -5.96 3.02 11.21
CA ALA A 35 -6.37 1.71 11.72
C ALA A 35 -7.18 0.94 10.66
N LYS A 36 -8.24 1.55 10.11
CA LYS A 36 -9.05 0.95 9.03
C LYS A 36 -8.20 0.58 7.81
N LYS A 37 -7.31 1.48 7.38
CA LYS A 37 -6.40 1.24 6.25
C LYS A 37 -5.48 0.04 6.50
N THR A 38 -4.97 -0.10 7.73
CA THR A 38 -4.13 -1.23 8.13
C THR A 38 -4.89 -2.56 8.03
N VAL A 39 -6.11 -2.59 8.57
CA VAL A 39 -6.97 -3.79 8.52
C VAL A 39 -7.32 -4.14 7.08
N LEU A 40 -7.77 -3.16 6.28
CA LEU A 40 -8.11 -3.38 4.87
C LEU A 40 -6.93 -3.92 4.07
N ARG A 41 -5.73 -3.34 4.24
CA ARG A 41 -4.52 -3.81 3.56
C ARG A 41 -4.17 -5.26 3.90
N ARG A 42 -4.37 -5.69 5.15
CA ARG A 42 -4.17 -7.10 5.53
C ARG A 42 -5.20 -8.00 4.86
N LEU A 43 -6.49 -7.64 4.91
CA LEU A 43 -7.55 -8.41 4.27
C LEU A 43 -7.33 -8.58 2.77
N CYS A 44 -6.89 -7.52 2.07
CA CYS A 44 -6.56 -7.60 0.65
C CYS A 44 -5.44 -8.60 0.32
N LYS A 45 -4.51 -8.90 1.25
CA LYS A 45 -3.48 -9.94 1.04
C LYS A 45 -4.04 -11.36 1.08
N HIS A 46 -5.22 -11.55 1.67
CA HIS A 46 -5.88 -12.85 1.74
C HIS A 46 -6.81 -13.10 0.55
N ILE A 47 -7.11 -12.07 -0.26
CA ILE A 47 -7.88 -12.22 -1.48
C ILE A 47 -6.99 -12.90 -2.52
N GLN A 48 -7.33 -14.14 -2.89
CA GLN A 48 -6.69 -14.85 -3.99
C GLN A 48 -7.18 -14.29 -5.32
N LEU A 49 -6.24 -13.92 -6.18
CA LEU A 49 -6.52 -13.47 -7.56
C LEU A 49 -6.17 -14.55 -8.60
N ASP A 50 -5.42 -15.57 -8.19
CA ASP A 50 -5.09 -16.72 -9.03
C ASP A 50 -6.15 -17.81 -8.81
N PHE A 51 -6.91 -18.11 -9.86
CA PHE A 51 -7.97 -19.11 -9.83
C PHE A 51 -7.55 -20.37 -10.58
N ASP A 52 -7.79 -21.54 -9.98
CA ASP A 52 -7.45 -22.83 -10.60
C ASP A 52 -8.47 -23.23 -11.68
N SER A 53 -9.69 -22.69 -11.63
CA SER A 53 -10.78 -22.99 -12.57
C SER A 53 -11.29 -21.74 -13.29
N ILE A 54 -11.56 -21.89 -14.59
CA ILE A 54 -12.17 -20.86 -15.43
C ILE A 54 -13.53 -20.42 -14.88
N GLU A 55 -14.27 -21.31 -14.22
CA GLU A 55 -15.57 -20.98 -13.61
C GLU A 55 -15.42 -20.03 -12.40
N GLN A 56 -14.34 -20.17 -11.62
CA GLN A 56 -14.06 -19.27 -10.51
C GLN A 56 -13.66 -17.88 -11.01
N GLN A 57 -12.86 -17.82 -12.07
CA GLN A 57 -12.51 -16.56 -12.71
C GLN A 57 -13.76 -15.84 -13.27
N LYS A 58 -14.64 -16.55 -13.99
CA LYS A 58 -15.88 -15.96 -14.49
C LYS A 58 -16.80 -15.48 -13.37
N ALA A 59 -16.92 -16.25 -12.28
CA ALA A 59 -17.71 -15.83 -11.12
C ALA A 59 -17.12 -14.58 -10.43
N TRP A 60 -15.79 -14.44 -10.42
CA TRP A 60 -15.12 -13.25 -9.94
C TRP A 60 -15.40 -12.05 -10.87
N GLU A 61 -15.26 -12.20 -12.18
CA GLU A 61 -15.51 -11.13 -13.16
C GLU A 61 -16.99 -10.68 -13.17
N ASP A 62 -17.94 -11.62 -13.17
CA ASP A 62 -19.37 -11.33 -13.14
C ASP A 62 -19.82 -10.74 -11.78
N GLY A 63 -19.13 -11.09 -10.70
CA GLY A 63 -19.43 -10.64 -9.34
C GLY A 63 -18.70 -9.35 -8.93
N SER A 64 -17.55 -9.06 -9.54
CA SER A 64 -16.78 -7.86 -9.27
C SER A 64 -17.28 -6.73 -10.15
N ASP A 65 -18.06 -5.82 -9.59
CA ASP A 65 -18.45 -4.55 -10.23
C ASP A 65 -17.28 -3.53 -10.25
N MET A 66 -16.04 -4.04 -10.37
CA MET A 66 -14.80 -3.25 -10.37
C MET A 66 -14.04 -3.48 -11.67
N GLU A 67 -14.05 -2.48 -12.55
CA GLU A 67 -13.15 -2.43 -13.69
C GLU A 67 -11.79 -1.91 -13.27
N PHE A 68 -10.78 -2.79 -13.22
CA PHE A 68 -9.39 -2.35 -13.15
C PHE A 68 -9.01 -1.80 -14.52
N THR A 69 -9.01 -0.47 -14.66
CA THR A 69 -8.35 0.15 -15.81
C THR A 69 -6.86 -0.18 -15.71
N ASN A 70 -6.42 -1.15 -16.51
CA ASN A 70 -5.03 -1.63 -16.56
C ASN A 70 -4.09 -0.61 -17.22
N ASN A 71 -4.40 0.68 -17.07
CA ASN A 71 -3.64 1.78 -17.61
C ASN A 71 -2.59 2.17 -16.56
N ASN A 72 -1.45 1.51 -16.68
CA ASN A 72 -0.16 2.10 -16.36
C ASN A 72 0.23 2.17 -14.87
N VAL A 73 0.34 1.00 -14.23
CA VAL A 73 0.93 0.90 -12.89
C VAL A 73 2.41 1.32 -12.92
N GLU A 74 3.14 1.12 -14.03
CA GLU A 74 4.58 1.44 -14.15
C GLU A 74 4.88 2.95 -14.15
N ASN A 75 4.00 3.81 -14.67
CA ASN A 75 4.20 5.26 -14.66
C ASN A 75 3.79 5.91 -13.32
N ILE A 76 2.84 5.33 -12.58
CA ILE A 76 2.41 5.86 -11.28
C ILE A 76 3.53 5.73 -10.22
N VAL A 77 4.39 4.71 -10.31
CA VAL A 77 5.50 4.54 -9.36
C VAL A 77 6.63 5.55 -9.59
N ASN A 78 6.72 6.13 -10.78
CA ASN A 78 7.81 7.03 -11.19
C ASN A 78 7.43 8.51 -11.17
N GLU A 79 6.16 8.86 -11.02
CA GLU A 79 5.74 10.25 -10.88
C GLU A 79 5.77 10.67 -9.40
N LYS A 80 6.70 11.57 -9.05
CA LYS A 80 6.70 12.24 -7.75
C LYS A 80 5.34 12.89 -7.50
N SER A 81 4.78 12.66 -6.31
CA SER A 81 3.53 13.31 -5.88
C SER A 81 3.67 14.83 -5.91
N GLU A 82 2.57 15.57 -6.10
CA GLU A 82 2.58 17.05 -6.04
C GLU A 82 3.19 17.55 -4.73
N LEU A 83 2.93 16.86 -3.62
CA LEU A 83 3.54 17.13 -2.33
C LEU A 83 5.06 16.94 -2.34
N GLU A 84 5.56 15.90 -3.01
CA GLU A 84 7.00 15.64 -3.09
C GLU A 84 7.72 16.70 -3.92
N LYS A 85 7.08 17.18 -4.99
CA LYS A 85 7.58 18.31 -5.80
C LYS A 85 7.65 19.60 -4.99
N GLU A 86 6.62 19.91 -4.20
CA GLU A 86 6.62 21.08 -3.32
C GLU A 86 7.70 21.01 -2.23
N LEU A 87 7.95 19.83 -1.66
CA LEU A 87 8.99 19.69 -0.63
C LEU A 87 10.41 19.77 -1.20
N GLU A 88 10.64 19.32 -2.44
CA GLU A 88 11.90 19.44 -3.16
C GLU A 88 12.20 20.91 -3.54
N GLU A 89 11.19 21.65 -4.00
CA GLU A 89 11.30 23.09 -4.29
C GLU A 89 11.62 23.92 -3.04
N ASN A 90 11.05 23.53 -1.89
CA ASN A 90 11.34 24.18 -0.60
C ASN A 90 12.67 23.74 0.04
N GLY A 91 13.47 22.91 -0.65
CA GLY A 91 14.77 22.44 -0.17
C GLY A 91 14.70 21.54 1.06
N ALA A 92 13.52 20.97 1.36
CA ALA A 92 13.32 20.10 2.51
C ALA A 92 13.79 18.64 2.25
N ILE A 93 14.07 18.31 0.99
CA ILE A 93 14.53 17.00 0.54
C ILE A 93 15.70 17.25 -0.43
N GLU A 94 16.84 16.60 -0.22
CA GLU A 94 17.94 16.62 -1.18
C GLU A 94 17.59 15.70 -2.36
N ALA A 95 17.52 16.30 -3.55
CA ALA A 95 17.45 15.59 -4.81
C ALA A 95 18.76 14.84 -4.99
N ASP A 96 18.73 13.51 -4.85
CA ASP A 96 19.44 12.55 -5.71
C ASP A 96 19.34 11.16 -5.06
N PHE A 97 18.42 10.34 -5.57
CA PHE A 97 18.45 8.90 -5.32
C PHE A 97 19.35 8.27 -6.40
N GLU A 98 20.64 8.11 -6.12
CA GLU A 98 21.51 7.28 -6.96
C GLU A 98 21.12 5.81 -6.78
N GLU A 99 20.58 5.23 -7.85
CA GLU A 99 20.25 3.81 -7.94
C GLU A 99 21.55 2.98 -7.92
N VAL A 100 21.90 2.46 -6.73
CA VAL A 100 23.06 1.55 -6.59
C VAL A 100 22.70 0.23 -7.28
N LYS A 101 23.21 0.03 -8.49
CA LYS A 101 23.18 -1.27 -9.17
C LYS A 101 24.08 -2.23 -8.41
N GLU A 102 23.49 -3.23 -7.78
CA GLU A 102 24.18 -4.35 -7.18
C GLU A 102 24.91 -5.10 -8.32
N ASN A 103 26.23 -4.90 -8.41
CA ASN A 103 27.06 -5.62 -9.37
C ASN A 103 27.07 -7.10 -8.95
N GLY A 104 26.52 -7.96 -9.79
CA GLY A 104 26.57 -9.40 -9.60
C GLY A 104 28.02 -9.89 -9.51
N ASP A 105 28.34 -10.56 -8.39
CA ASP A 105 29.56 -11.32 -8.20
C ASP A 105 29.72 -12.36 -9.33
N ASN A 106 30.91 -12.40 -9.91
CA ASN A 106 31.33 -13.34 -10.95
C ASN A 106 32.18 -14.47 -10.34
#